data_AF-A0A350NU75-F1
#
_entry.id   AF-A0A350NU75-F1
#
_cell.length_a   1.000
_cell.length_b   1.000
_cell.length_c   1.000
_cell.angle_alpha   90.00
_cell.angle_beta   90.00
_cell.angle_gamma   90.00
#
_symmetry.space_group_name_H-M   'P 1'
#
loop_
_entity.id
_entity.type
_entity.pdbx_description
1 polymer ?
#
loop_
_entity_poly.entity_id
_entity_poly.type
_entity_poly.pdbx_seq_one_letter_code
_entity_poly.pdbx_strand_id
1 'polypeptide(L)'
;MSDFLQHECGIAMMRLKKPLQHYIDKYGTAFYGLNKMYLLMEKQHNRGQDGAGLANIKLDVPAGSRYISRVRSVDSRPIHDVFSRIMPRFEGLTTEQLQDAEFLQREFAFTGELFLAHLRYGTYGKNEVENCHPFLRQNNWRTRNLVVAGNFNMTNTDELFQKLVALGQHPKEEADTVTILERIGHFLDEENQLLFDKLKKDGIDDHREISARIGESLDVQKILTHAANSLDGGYVMCGLIGHGDAFVMR
;
A
#
# COMPACT_ATOMS: atom_id res chain seq x y z
N MET A 1 0.07 -22.15 26.24
CA MET A 1 0.47 -20.80 26.65
C MET A 1 1.23 -20.22 25.47
N SER A 2 0.63 -19.26 24.76
CA SER A 2 1.34 -18.49 23.73
C SER A 2 2.28 -17.51 24.42
N ASP A 3 3.50 -17.35 23.90
CA ASP A 3 4.43 -16.34 24.38
C ASP A 3 3.77 -14.96 24.46
N PHE A 4 4.12 -14.19 25.49
CA PHE A 4 3.63 -12.83 25.70
C PHE A 4 4.24 -11.93 24.61
N LEU A 5 3.47 -11.64 23.56
CA LEU A 5 3.89 -10.74 22.48
C LEU A 5 3.93 -9.30 23.02
N GLN A 6 5.15 -8.79 23.24
CA GLN A 6 5.35 -7.39 23.63
C GLN A 6 5.25 -6.50 22.39
N HIS A 7 4.32 -5.54 22.38
CA HIS A 7 4.47 -4.27 21.65
C HIS A 7 4.83 -4.35 20.16
N GLU A 8 4.33 -5.35 19.43
CA GLU A 8 4.59 -5.50 18.01
C GLU A 8 3.40 -5.00 17.21
N CYS A 9 3.65 -4.21 16.17
CA CYS A 9 2.67 -3.89 15.13
C CYS A 9 2.28 -5.16 14.32
N GLY A 10 1.18 -5.09 13.59
CA GLY A 10 0.67 -6.16 12.72
C GLY A 10 0.65 -5.74 11.27
N ILE A 11 0.88 -6.66 10.33
CA ILE A 11 0.79 -6.39 8.89
C ILE A 11 -0.03 -7.48 8.22
N ALA A 12 -0.94 -7.09 7.34
CA ALA A 12 -1.65 -8.02 6.46
C ALA A 12 -1.60 -7.51 5.02
N MET A 13 -1.09 -8.34 4.11
CA MET A 13 -1.10 -8.05 2.67
C MET A 13 -1.82 -9.18 1.94
N MET A 14 -2.67 -8.82 0.98
CA MET A 14 -3.41 -9.79 0.19
C MET A 14 -3.55 -9.33 -1.25
N ARG A 15 -3.34 -10.26 -2.19
CA ARG A 15 -3.64 -10.09 -3.61
C ARG A 15 -4.69 -11.11 -4.04
N LEU A 16 -5.81 -10.64 -4.54
CA LEU A 16 -6.76 -11.47 -5.28
C LEU A 16 -6.11 -11.86 -6.62
N LYS A 17 -6.07 -13.17 -6.90
CA LYS A 17 -5.40 -13.72 -8.11
C LYS A 17 -6.32 -13.76 -9.34
N LYS A 18 -7.58 -13.40 -9.17
CA LYS A 18 -8.60 -13.35 -10.21
C LYS A 18 -9.31 -11.98 -10.16
N PRO A 19 -9.96 -11.54 -11.24
CA PRO A 19 -10.78 -10.33 -11.23
C PRO A 19 -11.87 -10.40 -10.17
N LEU A 20 -12.36 -9.24 -9.70
CA LEU A 20 -13.40 -9.17 -8.67
C LEU A 20 -14.64 -10.01 -9.04
N GLN A 21 -15.06 -9.99 -10.31
CA GLN A 21 -16.21 -10.77 -10.79
C GLN A 21 -16.12 -12.26 -10.47
N HIS A 22 -14.92 -12.86 -10.57
CA HIS A 22 -14.73 -14.27 -10.21
C HIS A 22 -15.13 -14.57 -8.77
N TYR A 23 -14.87 -13.65 -7.84
CA TYR A 23 -15.22 -13.83 -6.43
C TYR A 23 -16.70 -13.58 -6.17
N ILE A 24 -17.32 -12.67 -6.93
CA ILE A 24 -18.77 -12.47 -6.93
C ILE A 24 -19.46 -13.77 -7.37
N ASP A 25 -19.10 -14.30 -8.54
CA ASP A 25 -19.73 -15.49 -9.10
C ASP A 25 -19.53 -16.72 -8.20
N LYS A 26 -18.32 -16.86 -7.63
CA LYS A 26 -17.94 -18.04 -6.83
C LYS A 26 -18.48 -18.01 -5.41
N TYR A 27 -18.52 -16.84 -4.77
CA TYR A 27 -18.85 -16.69 -3.34
C TYR A 27 -20.14 -15.91 -3.10
N GLY A 28 -20.81 -15.43 -4.15
CA GLY A 28 -22.04 -14.64 -4.07
C GLY A 28 -21.84 -13.22 -3.53
N THR A 29 -20.61 -12.72 -3.45
CA THR A 29 -20.32 -11.40 -2.83
C THR A 29 -19.08 -10.71 -3.40
N ALA A 30 -19.20 -9.40 -3.63
CA ALA A 30 -18.07 -8.53 -3.96
C ALA A 30 -17.13 -8.26 -2.77
N PHE A 31 -17.56 -8.57 -1.55
CA PHE A 31 -16.82 -8.24 -0.33
C PHE A 31 -15.83 -9.32 0.10
N TYR A 32 -15.58 -10.34 -0.73
CA TYR A 32 -14.67 -11.42 -0.39
C TYR A 32 -13.31 -10.91 0.10
N GLY A 33 -12.71 -9.95 -0.62
CA GLY A 33 -11.43 -9.36 -0.25
C GLY A 33 -11.49 -8.62 1.10
N LEU A 34 -12.47 -7.72 1.26
CA LEU A 34 -12.67 -6.96 2.50
C LEU A 34 -12.90 -7.88 3.71
N ASN A 35 -13.75 -8.90 3.56
CA ASN A 35 -14.03 -9.87 4.63
C ASN A 35 -12.77 -10.65 5.03
N LYS A 36 -11.93 -11.05 4.06
CA LYS A 36 -10.66 -11.71 4.37
C LYS A 36 -9.68 -10.77 5.06
N MET A 37 -9.62 -9.50 4.65
CA MET A 37 -8.78 -8.50 5.32
C MET A 37 -9.22 -8.25 6.75
N TYR A 38 -10.54 -8.12 7.02
CA TYR A 38 -11.06 -7.98 8.37
C TYR A 38 -10.59 -9.13 9.26
N LEU A 39 -10.76 -10.38 8.80
CA LEU A 39 -10.33 -11.57 9.54
C LEU A 39 -8.81 -11.64 9.75
N LEU A 40 -8.00 -11.23 8.76
CA LEU A 40 -6.54 -11.21 8.89
C LEU A 40 -6.06 -10.15 9.88
N MET A 41 -6.75 -9.00 9.95
CA MET A 41 -6.47 -7.94 10.92
C MET A 41 -6.90 -8.37 12.33
N GLU A 42 -8.11 -8.91 12.49
CA GLU A 42 -8.60 -9.41 13.79
C GLU A 42 -7.71 -10.52 14.36
N LYS A 43 -7.19 -11.43 13.53
CA LYS A 43 -6.21 -12.44 13.96
C LYS A 43 -4.92 -11.86 14.55
N GLN A 44 -4.61 -10.61 14.20
CA GLN A 44 -3.45 -9.89 14.68
C GLN A 44 -3.83 -8.76 15.65
N HIS A 45 -5.06 -8.70 16.16
CA HIS A 45 -5.53 -7.59 17.01
C HIS A 45 -4.67 -7.38 18.28
N ASN A 46 -4.04 -8.45 18.80
CA ASN A 46 -3.12 -8.36 19.94
C ASN A 46 -1.72 -7.82 19.56
N ARG A 47 -1.49 -7.52 18.28
CA ARG A 47 -0.28 -6.93 17.71
C ARG A 47 -0.53 -5.48 17.24
N GLY A 48 -1.30 -4.71 18.00
CA GLY A 48 -1.56 -3.30 17.72
C GLY A 48 -3.02 -2.92 17.92
N GLN A 49 -3.23 -2.05 18.90
CA GLN A 49 -4.56 -1.58 19.32
C GLN A 49 -4.68 -0.05 19.29
N ASP A 50 -3.57 0.67 19.10
CA ASP A 50 -3.54 2.13 19.12
C ASP A 50 -3.98 2.74 17.79
N GLY A 51 -3.84 1.99 16.70
CA GLY A 51 -4.33 2.41 15.41
C GLY A 51 -4.36 1.28 14.38
N ALA A 52 -5.06 1.53 13.28
CA ALA A 52 -5.14 0.61 12.16
C ALA A 52 -5.28 1.38 10.86
N GLY A 53 -4.91 0.75 9.75
CA GLY A 53 -5.22 1.28 8.44
C GLY A 53 -5.30 0.20 7.39
N LEU A 54 -5.99 0.52 6.30
CA LEU A 54 -6.19 -0.33 5.15
C LEU A 54 -6.05 0.51 3.87
N ALA A 55 -5.21 0.04 2.96
CA ALA A 55 -5.11 0.51 1.59
C ALA A 55 -5.63 -0.56 0.62
N ASN A 56 -6.20 -0.12 -0.49
CA ASN A 56 -6.68 -0.97 -1.57
C ASN A 56 -6.33 -0.37 -2.93
N ILE A 57 -5.86 -1.22 -3.87
CA ILE A 57 -5.54 -0.83 -5.24
C ILE A 57 -6.38 -1.66 -6.21
N LYS A 58 -7.09 -0.98 -7.11
CA LYS A 58 -7.77 -1.56 -8.27
C LYS A 58 -6.76 -1.71 -9.41
N LEU A 59 -6.67 -2.90 -10.00
CA LEU A 59 -5.68 -3.19 -11.04
C LEU A 59 -6.10 -2.63 -12.39
N ASP A 60 -7.35 -2.83 -12.76
CA ASP A 60 -7.86 -2.54 -14.10
C ASP A 60 -9.06 -1.59 -14.04
N VAL A 61 -8.79 -0.29 -14.07
CA VAL A 61 -9.81 0.76 -14.14
C VAL A 61 -9.39 1.83 -15.14
N PRO A 62 -10.34 2.47 -15.84
CA PRO A 62 -10.02 3.48 -16.84
C PRO A 62 -9.42 4.74 -16.21
N ALA A 63 -8.72 5.53 -17.04
CA ALA A 63 -8.25 6.85 -16.64
C ALA A 63 -9.42 7.74 -16.20
N GLY A 64 -9.20 8.55 -15.16
CA GLY A 64 -10.24 9.35 -14.51
C GLY A 64 -10.93 8.63 -13.33
N SER A 65 -10.78 7.31 -13.20
CA SER A 65 -11.27 6.57 -12.03
C SER A 65 -10.27 6.58 -10.88
N ARG A 66 -10.76 6.73 -9.66
CA ARG A 66 -9.94 6.55 -8.46
C ARG A 66 -9.60 5.07 -8.27
N TYR A 67 -8.32 4.73 -8.26
CA TYR A 67 -7.84 3.35 -8.17
C TYR A 67 -7.11 3.02 -6.85
N ILE A 68 -6.55 4.00 -6.14
CA ILE A 68 -5.98 3.83 -4.79
C ILE A 68 -6.93 4.41 -3.74
N SER A 69 -7.29 3.58 -2.77
CA SER A 69 -8.10 3.93 -1.61
C SER A 69 -7.31 3.68 -0.33
N ARG A 70 -7.48 4.54 0.68
CA ARG A 70 -6.83 4.39 1.98
C ARG A 70 -7.71 4.96 3.08
N VAL A 71 -7.87 4.22 4.18
CA VAL A 71 -8.51 4.64 5.43
C VAL A 71 -7.59 4.26 6.59
N ARG A 72 -7.51 5.14 7.58
CA ARG A 72 -6.71 4.97 8.80
C ARG A 72 -7.53 5.45 10.01
N SER A 73 -7.26 4.86 11.16
CA SER A 73 -7.95 5.15 12.41
C SER A 73 -7.02 5.04 13.60
N VAL A 74 -7.26 5.89 14.58
CA VAL A 74 -6.70 5.87 15.95
C VAL A 74 -7.82 5.81 16.99
N ASP A 75 -9.02 5.39 16.58
CA ASP A 75 -10.15 5.18 17.50
C ASP A 75 -9.84 4.03 18.48
N SER A 76 -10.57 3.99 19.59
CA SER A 76 -10.55 2.92 20.60
C SER A 76 -10.68 1.50 20.04
N ARG A 77 -11.39 1.32 18.92
CA ARG A 77 -11.50 0.05 18.19
C ARG A 77 -11.14 0.28 16.73
N PRO A 78 -9.84 0.42 16.40
CA PRO A 78 -9.43 1.01 15.13
C PRO A 78 -9.69 0.09 13.94
N ILE A 79 -9.63 -1.24 14.12
CA ILE A 79 -10.01 -2.20 13.05
C ILE A 79 -11.50 -2.02 12.73
N HIS A 80 -12.37 -2.09 13.74
CA HIS A 80 -13.81 -1.91 13.56
C HIS A 80 -14.12 -0.55 12.91
N ASP A 81 -13.50 0.54 13.36
CA ASP A 81 -13.71 1.87 12.80
C ASP A 81 -13.21 2.01 11.34
N VAL A 82 -12.10 1.36 10.96
CA VAL A 82 -11.68 1.30 9.55
C VAL A 82 -12.77 0.69 8.68
N PHE A 83 -13.36 -0.43 9.10
CA PHE A 83 -14.40 -1.11 8.32
C PHE A 83 -15.75 -0.40 8.39
N SER A 84 -16.12 0.23 9.51
CA SER A 84 -17.34 1.04 9.60
C SER A 84 -17.29 2.29 8.72
N ARG A 85 -16.10 2.76 8.32
CA ARG A 85 -15.93 3.85 7.34
C ARG A 85 -15.94 3.37 5.88
N ILE A 86 -15.73 2.07 5.65
CA ILE A 86 -15.66 1.47 4.32
C ILE A 86 -17.03 0.91 3.91
N MET A 87 -17.64 0.11 4.77
CA MET A 87 -18.85 -0.66 4.44
C MET A 87 -20.08 0.20 4.08
N PRO A 88 -20.33 1.38 4.70
CA PRO A 88 -21.48 2.20 4.34
C PRO A 88 -21.51 2.69 2.90
N ARG A 89 -20.38 2.62 2.18
CA ARG A 89 -20.31 2.98 0.75
C ARG A 89 -21.19 2.10 -0.12
N PHE A 90 -21.51 0.90 0.35
CA PHE A 90 -22.27 -0.08 -0.39
C PHE A 90 -23.71 -0.20 0.10
N GLU A 91 -24.10 0.60 1.10
CA GLU A 91 -25.48 0.65 1.59
C GLU A 91 -26.39 1.25 0.51
N GLY A 92 -27.59 0.67 0.35
CA GLY A 92 -28.57 1.12 -0.64
C GLY A 92 -28.34 0.62 -2.07
N LEU A 93 -27.26 -0.13 -2.34
CA LEU A 93 -27.07 -0.78 -3.63
C LEU A 93 -28.03 -1.95 -3.81
N THR A 94 -28.53 -2.12 -5.04
CA THR A 94 -29.37 -3.27 -5.39
C THR A 94 -28.54 -4.54 -5.49
N THR A 95 -29.21 -5.70 -5.50
CA THR A 95 -28.53 -6.98 -5.73
C THR A 95 -27.80 -6.99 -7.07
N GLU A 96 -28.41 -6.47 -8.13
CA GLU A 96 -27.80 -6.40 -9.47
C GLU A 96 -26.53 -5.56 -9.46
N GLN A 97 -26.55 -4.40 -8.79
CA GLN A 97 -25.36 -3.55 -8.64
C GLN A 97 -24.25 -4.23 -7.85
N LEU A 98 -24.59 -5.00 -6.81
CA LEU A 98 -23.62 -5.76 -6.02
C LEU A 98 -23.05 -6.98 -6.77
N GLN A 99 -23.71 -7.43 -7.84
CA GLN A 99 -23.24 -8.51 -8.70
C GLN A 99 -22.40 -8.01 -9.90
N ASP A 100 -22.34 -6.70 -10.13
CA ASP A 100 -21.59 -6.06 -11.22
C ASP A 100 -20.23 -5.54 -10.72
N ALA A 101 -19.18 -6.34 -10.92
CA ALA A 101 -17.83 -5.95 -10.53
C ALA A 101 -17.34 -4.67 -11.22
N GLU A 102 -17.68 -4.47 -12.50
CA GLU A 102 -17.19 -3.34 -13.28
C GLU A 102 -17.80 -2.03 -12.75
N PHE A 103 -19.12 -2.02 -12.51
CA PHE A 103 -19.81 -0.92 -11.86
C PHE A 103 -19.19 -0.60 -10.49
N LEU A 104 -18.99 -1.62 -9.65
CA LEU A 104 -18.39 -1.45 -8.33
C LEU A 104 -16.96 -0.89 -8.38
N GLN A 105 -16.15 -1.36 -9.34
CA GLN A 105 -14.77 -0.90 -9.52
C GLN A 105 -14.69 0.50 -10.11
N ARG A 106 -15.65 0.90 -10.94
CA ARG A 106 -15.71 2.25 -11.50
C ARG A 106 -16.14 3.29 -10.44
N GLU A 107 -17.19 2.98 -9.68
CA GLU A 107 -17.89 3.97 -8.85
C GLU A 107 -17.46 3.98 -7.37
N PHE A 108 -17.06 2.83 -6.81
CA PHE A 108 -16.86 2.69 -5.37
C PHE A 108 -15.39 2.47 -5.00
N ALA A 109 -14.96 3.06 -3.88
CA ALA A 109 -13.66 2.79 -3.28
C ALA A 109 -13.64 1.38 -2.66
N PHE A 110 -12.43 0.83 -2.43
CA PHE A 110 -12.24 -0.46 -1.74
C PHE A 110 -12.77 -1.71 -2.49
N THR A 111 -12.86 -1.64 -3.80
CA THR A 111 -13.29 -2.74 -4.71
C THR A 111 -12.14 -3.32 -5.55
N GLY A 112 -10.90 -3.02 -5.20
CA GLY A 112 -9.70 -3.51 -5.90
C GLY A 112 -9.20 -4.87 -5.42
N GLU A 113 -8.19 -5.39 -6.10
CA GLU A 113 -7.64 -6.73 -5.91
C GLU A 113 -6.47 -6.78 -4.93
N LEU A 114 -5.79 -5.66 -4.70
CA LEU A 114 -4.65 -5.57 -3.79
C LEU A 114 -5.05 -4.88 -2.50
N PHE A 115 -4.61 -5.44 -1.39
CA PHE A 115 -4.87 -4.92 -0.06
C PHE A 115 -3.60 -4.90 0.77
N LEU A 116 -3.41 -3.83 1.52
CA LEU A 116 -2.36 -3.72 2.53
C LEU A 116 -2.93 -3.07 3.78
N ALA A 117 -2.87 -3.79 4.89
CA ALA A 117 -3.30 -3.31 6.19
C ALA A 117 -2.15 -3.33 7.19
N HIS A 118 -2.27 -2.47 8.19
CA HIS A 118 -1.34 -2.36 9.30
C HIS A 118 -2.10 -2.12 10.60
N LEU A 119 -1.60 -2.71 11.68
CA LEU A 119 -2.03 -2.49 13.05
C LEU A 119 -0.88 -1.84 13.80
N ARG A 120 -1.14 -0.67 14.38
CA ARG A 120 -0.14 0.13 15.06
C ARG A 120 -0.18 -0.15 16.56
N TYR A 121 0.99 -0.44 17.10
CA TYR A 121 1.29 -0.31 18.52
C TYR A 121 2.15 0.94 18.71
N GLY A 122 1.60 1.98 19.34
CA GLY A 122 2.28 3.24 19.61
C GLY A 122 3.15 3.13 20.84
N THR A 123 4.47 3.17 20.66
CA THR A 123 5.44 3.14 21.78
C THR A 123 5.77 4.55 22.29
N TYR A 124 5.84 5.54 21.39
CA TYR A 124 6.19 6.93 21.71
C TYR A 124 5.46 7.93 20.79
N GLY A 125 5.15 9.12 21.32
CA GLY A 125 4.50 10.22 20.59
C GLY A 125 2.97 10.26 20.71
N LYS A 126 2.35 11.31 20.16
CA LYS A 126 0.89 11.45 20.13
C LYS A 126 0.28 10.39 19.21
N ASN A 127 -0.86 9.82 19.63
CA ASN A 127 -1.60 8.87 18.82
C ASN A 127 -2.40 9.60 17.73
N GLU A 128 -1.70 9.97 16.66
CA GLU A 128 -2.22 10.72 15.52
C GLU A 128 -2.39 9.83 14.29
N VAL A 129 -3.42 10.10 13.48
CA VAL A 129 -3.73 9.30 12.29
C VAL A 129 -2.63 9.38 11.23
N GLU A 130 -1.87 10.47 11.25
CA GLU A 130 -0.70 10.74 10.42
C GLU A 130 0.37 9.67 10.61
N ASN A 131 0.53 9.16 11.83
CA ASN A 131 1.48 8.11 12.22
C ASN A 131 0.99 6.70 11.91
N CYS A 132 -0.27 6.53 11.49
CA CYS A 132 -0.81 5.24 11.09
C CYS A 132 -0.39 4.88 9.67
N HIS A 133 -0.07 3.61 9.47
CA HIS A 133 0.19 3.03 8.15
C HIS A 133 -1.15 2.58 7.53
N PRO A 134 -1.21 2.32 6.21
CA PRO A 134 -0.15 2.51 5.22
C PRO A 134 0.11 3.99 4.86
N PHE A 135 1.35 4.32 4.55
CA PHE A 135 1.72 5.59 3.93
C PHE A 135 1.52 5.54 2.41
N LEU A 136 1.31 6.69 1.78
CA LEU A 136 1.00 6.81 0.37
C LEU A 136 1.81 7.96 -0.23
N ARG A 137 2.62 7.63 -1.24
CA ARG A 137 3.28 8.57 -2.15
C ARG A 137 2.52 8.53 -3.48
N GLN A 138 1.97 9.68 -3.89
CA GLN A 138 1.12 9.78 -5.07
C GLN A 138 1.87 10.34 -6.27
N ASN A 139 1.53 9.84 -7.46
CA ASN A 139 2.04 10.31 -8.73
C ASN A 139 0.96 10.13 -9.82
N ASN A 140 1.04 10.87 -10.93
CA ASN A 140 0.14 10.66 -12.06
C ASN A 140 0.49 9.40 -12.87
N TRP A 141 1.75 8.94 -12.83
CA TRP A 141 2.14 7.64 -13.37
C TRP A 141 1.89 6.54 -12.35
N ARG A 142 1.07 5.55 -12.72
CA ARG A 142 0.71 4.42 -11.84
C ARG A 142 1.95 3.68 -11.30
N THR A 143 2.96 3.49 -12.14
CA THR A 143 4.25 2.84 -11.83
C THR A 143 5.14 3.62 -10.86
N ARG A 144 4.77 4.86 -10.51
CA ARG A 144 5.48 5.70 -9.52
C ARG A 144 4.67 5.95 -8.24
N ASN A 145 3.43 5.45 -8.18
CA ASN A 145 2.65 5.47 -6.95
C ASN A 145 3.12 4.37 -6.03
N LEU A 146 3.26 4.67 -4.74
CA LEU A 146 3.79 3.75 -3.76
C LEU A 146 2.98 3.82 -2.47
N VAL A 147 2.51 2.66 -2.01
CA VAL A 147 1.91 2.48 -0.69
C VAL A 147 2.85 1.62 0.14
N VAL A 148 3.18 2.04 1.37
CA VAL A 148 4.09 1.28 2.24
C VAL A 148 3.50 1.13 3.64
N ALA A 149 3.62 -0.07 4.20
CA ALA A 149 3.40 -0.35 5.60
C ALA A 149 4.55 -1.21 6.13
N GLY A 150 4.90 -1.08 7.40
CA GLY A 150 6.04 -1.82 7.92
C GLY A 150 6.12 -1.79 9.43
N ASN A 151 6.86 -2.76 9.95
CA ASN A 151 7.29 -2.84 11.33
C ASN A 151 8.79 -2.68 11.28
N PHE A 152 9.31 -1.58 11.79
CA PHE A 152 10.75 -1.34 11.76
C PHE A 152 11.19 -0.51 12.96
N ASN A 153 12.45 -0.70 13.30
CA ASN A 153 13.17 0.10 14.27
C ASN A 153 14.56 0.36 13.68
N MET A 154 14.75 1.53 13.08
CA MET A 154 16.01 1.87 12.42
C MET A 154 17.00 2.44 13.43
N THR A 155 18.25 2.00 13.35
CA THR A 155 19.32 2.48 14.25
C THR A 155 20.05 3.70 13.70
N ASN A 156 19.82 4.05 12.43
CA ASN A 156 20.52 5.12 11.72
C ASN A 156 19.57 6.09 10.98
N THR A 157 18.41 6.39 11.55
CA THR A 157 17.39 7.28 10.95
C THR A 157 17.95 8.64 10.53
N ASP A 158 18.71 9.29 11.40
CA ASP A 158 19.29 10.61 11.12
C ASP A 158 20.22 10.56 9.88
N GLU A 159 21.03 9.51 9.75
CA GLU A 159 21.90 9.31 8.59
C GLU A 159 21.08 9.11 7.31
N LEU A 160 20.03 8.29 7.38
CA LEU A 160 19.14 8.03 6.25
C LEU A 160 18.41 9.31 5.81
N PHE A 161 17.99 10.14 6.75
CA PHE A 161 17.38 11.45 6.49
C PHE A 161 18.37 12.40 5.82
N GLN A 162 19.60 12.52 6.35
CA GLN A 162 20.64 13.36 5.73
C GLN A 162 20.98 12.91 4.32
N LYS A 163 20.98 11.61 4.02
CA LYS A 163 21.13 11.10 2.65
C LYS A 163 20.04 11.60 1.71
N LEU A 164 18.78 11.66 2.15
CA LEU A 164 17.69 12.21 1.34
C LEU A 164 17.87 13.72 1.10
N VAL A 165 18.25 14.47 2.13
CA VAL A 165 18.53 15.91 2.01
C VAL A 165 19.70 16.18 1.07
N ALA A 166 20.76 15.37 1.13
CA ALA A 166 21.91 15.46 0.24
C ALA A 166 21.56 15.16 -1.23
N LEU A 167 20.52 14.36 -1.48
CA LEU A 167 19.94 14.15 -2.82
C LEU A 167 19.07 15.32 -3.29
N GLY A 168 18.88 16.36 -2.48
CA GLY A 168 18.04 17.51 -2.77
C GLY A 168 16.56 17.31 -2.46
N GLN A 169 16.19 16.24 -1.73
CA GLN A 169 14.82 16.07 -1.27
C GLN A 169 14.53 16.95 -0.05
N HIS A 170 13.25 17.22 0.19
CA HIS A 170 12.76 17.95 1.36
C HIS A 170 11.73 17.11 2.12
N PRO A 171 12.16 16.09 2.89
CA PRO A 171 11.23 15.24 3.61
C PRO A 171 10.50 16.06 4.68
N LYS A 172 9.19 15.85 4.80
CA LYS A 172 8.31 16.63 5.70
C LYS A 172 8.62 16.44 7.19
N GLU A 173 9.17 15.28 7.55
CA GLU A 173 9.37 14.82 8.92
C GLU A 173 10.62 13.93 8.96
N GLU A 174 11.40 14.04 10.03
CA GLU A 174 12.52 13.15 10.33
C GLU A 174 11.99 11.92 11.09
N ALA A 175 11.24 11.09 10.37
CA ALA A 175 10.67 9.86 10.90
C ALA A 175 11.04 8.68 10.00
N ASP A 176 11.41 7.54 10.59
CA ASP A 176 11.83 6.31 9.90
C ASP A 176 10.91 5.98 8.72
N THR A 177 9.60 6.06 8.93
CA THR A 177 8.61 5.69 7.92
C THR A 177 8.62 6.62 6.71
N VAL A 178 8.79 7.93 6.93
CA VAL A 178 8.85 8.92 5.85
C VAL A 178 10.15 8.73 5.09
N THR A 179 11.27 8.58 5.80
CA THR A 179 12.57 8.33 5.21
C THR A 179 12.59 7.06 4.35
N ILE A 180 12.03 5.96 4.85
CA ILE A 180 11.91 4.69 4.11
C ILE A 180 11.03 4.85 2.86
N LEU A 181 9.85 5.48 3.00
CA LEU A 181 8.92 5.69 1.88
C LEU A 181 9.60 6.49 0.76
N GLU A 182 10.28 7.58 1.11
CA GLU A 182 10.95 8.44 0.13
C GLU A 182 12.19 7.79 -0.48
N ARG A 183 12.91 6.95 0.28
CA ARG A 183 14.03 6.15 -0.27
C ARG A 183 13.54 5.13 -1.30
N ILE A 184 12.51 4.35 -0.99
CA ILE A 184 11.93 3.41 -1.97
C ILE A 184 11.36 4.19 -3.15
N GLY A 185 10.69 5.32 -2.89
CA GLY A 185 10.14 6.22 -3.92
C GLY A 185 11.21 6.79 -4.86
N HIS A 186 12.39 7.13 -4.35
CA HIS A 186 13.51 7.60 -5.13
C HIS A 186 13.99 6.55 -6.14
N PHE A 187 14.31 5.34 -5.67
CA PHE A 187 14.78 4.26 -6.56
C PHE A 187 13.68 3.76 -7.50
N LEU A 188 12.41 3.84 -7.08
CA LEU A 188 11.27 3.58 -7.96
C LEU A 188 11.24 4.58 -9.12
N ASP A 189 11.45 5.87 -8.84
CA ASP A 189 11.48 6.91 -9.86
C ASP A 189 12.69 6.75 -10.81
N GLU A 190 13.86 6.40 -10.28
CA GLU A 190 15.07 6.14 -11.08
C GLU A 190 14.86 4.96 -12.03
N GLU A 191 14.33 3.82 -11.54
CA GLU A 191 14.09 2.66 -12.39
C GLU A 191 13.04 2.95 -13.48
N ASN A 192 11.98 3.70 -13.13
CA ASN A 192 11.02 4.19 -14.11
C ASN A 192 11.69 5.06 -15.19
N GLN A 193 12.59 5.94 -14.80
CA GLN A 193 13.29 6.83 -15.74
C GLN A 193 14.24 6.05 -16.65
N LEU A 194 15.01 5.11 -16.09
CA LEU A 194 15.90 4.24 -16.87
C LEU A 194 15.14 3.43 -17.93
N LEU A 195 14.00 2.85 -17.55
CA LEU A 195 13.15 2.12 -18.49
C LEU A 195 12.54 3.03 -19.56
N PHE A 196 12.08 4.23 -19.17
CA PHE A 196 11.56 5.23 -20.11
C PHE A 196 12.61 5.60 -21.17
N ASP A 197 13.82 5.97 -20.74
CA ASP A 197 14.91 6.39 -21.62
C ASP A 197 15.35 5.26 -22.56
N LYS A 198 15.40 4.03 -22.05
CA LYS A 198 15.67 2.83 -22.84
C LYS A 198 14.61 2.61 -23.93
N LEU A 199 13.34 2.60 -23.55
CA LEU A 199 12.23 2.37 -24.50
C LEU A 199 12.16 3.47 -25.57
N LYS A 200 12.45 4.72 -25.19
CA LYS A 200 12.59 5.83 -26.15
C LYS A 200 13.74 5.61 -27.12
N LYS A 201 14.90 5.18 -26.63
CA LYS A 201 16.07 4.86 -27.47
C LYS A 201 15.79 3.69 -28.42
N ASP A 202 14.96 2.73 -28.00
CA ASP A 202 14.52 1.59 -28.80
C ASP A 202 13.43 1.96 -29.84
N GLY A 203 13.04 3.25 -29.92
CA GLY A 203 12.14 3.78 -30.95
C GLY A 203 10.65 3.73 -30.61
N ILE A 204 10.28 3.48 -29.35
CA ILE A 204 8.88 3.49 -28.92
C ILE A 204 8.48 4.92 -28.58
N ASP A 205 7.56 5.50 -29.36
CA ASP A 205 7.17 6.90 -29.18
C ASP A 205 5.86 7.14 -28.42
N ASP A 206 4.92 6.19 -28.44
CA ASP A 206 3.66 6.31 -27.70
C ASP A 206 3.90 6.17 -26.18
N HIS A 207 3.64 7.26 -25.44
CA HIS A 207 3.82 7.29 -23.99
C HIS A 207 2.90 6.33 -23.24
N ARG A 208 1.74 5.98 -23.80
CA ARG A 208 0.83 4.98 -23.21
C ARG A 208 1.45 3.60 -23.28
N GLU A 209 2.06 3.26 -24.41
CA GLU A 209 2.77 2.01 -24.61
C GLU A 209 4.01 1.93 -23.72
N ILE A 210 4.79 3.01 -23.63
CA ILE A 210 5.94 3.09 -22.71
C ILE A 210 5.48 2.82 -21.27
N SER A 211 4.42 3.51 -20.81
CA SER A 211 3.92 3.33 -19.45
C SER A 211 3.45 1.90 -19.16
N ALA A 212 2.84 1.21 -20.13
CA ALA A 212 2.45 -0.19 -19.99
C ALA A 212 3.69 -1.10 -19.88
N ARG A 213 4.65 -0.94 -20.79
CA ARG A 213 5.90 -1.74 -20.81
C ARG A 213 6.77 -1.51 -19.58
N ILE A 214 6.81 -0.29 -19.02
CA ILE A 214 7.47 -0.02 -17.74
C ILE A 214 6.84 -0.87 -16.64
N GLY A 215 5.50 -0.91 -16.55
CA GLY A 215 4.80 -1.72 -15.56
C GLY A 215 5.09 -3.22 -15.66
N GLU A 216 5.30 -3.73 -16.87
CA GLU A 216 5.65 -5.15 -17.11
C GLU A 216 7.13 -5.46 -16.83
N SER A 217 8.01 -4.47 -16.93
CA SER A 217 9.47 -4.65 -16.88
C SER A 217 10.12 -4.15 -15.59
N LEU A 218 9.34 -3.60 -14.66
CA LEU A 218 9.85 -2.97 -13.45
C LEU A 218 10.56 -4.00 -12.54
N ASP A 219 11.85 -3.80 -12.29
CA ASP A 219 12.62 -4.67 -11.39
C ASP A 219 12.45 -4.23 -9.93
N VAL A 220 11.39 -4.73 -9.29
CA VAL A 220 11.08 -4.44 -7.88
C VAL A 220 12.20 -4.92 -6.96
N GLN A 221 12.87 -6.03 -7.26
CA GLN A 221 13.94 -6.56 -6.41
C GLN A 221 15.16 -5.63 -6.41
N LYS A 222 15.55 -5.11 -7.57
CA LYS A 222 16.63 -4.13 -7.72
C LYS A 222 16.31 -2.84 -6.97
N ILE A 223 15.09 -2.31 -7.13
CA ILE A 223 14.62 -1.11 -6.42
C ILE A 223 14.77 -1.30 -4.90
N LEU A 224 14.26 -2.42 -4.38
CA LEU A 224 14.29 -2.68 -2.94
C LEU A 224 15.73 -2.91 -2.43
N THR A 225 16.58 -3.57 -3.20
CA THR A 225 17.99 -3.80 -2.84
C THR A 225 18.75 -2.48 -2.71
N HIS A 226 18.55 -1.56 -3.66
CA HIS A 226 19.15 -0.23 -3.58
C HIS A 226 18.58 0.61 -2.43
N ALA A 227 17.25 0.57 -2.22
CA ALA A 227 16.62 1.25 -1.10
C ALA A 227 17.17 0.76 0.26
N ALA A 228 17.41 -0.55 0.37
CA ALA A 228 17.87 -1.26 1.57
C ALA A 228 19.34 -1.06 1.91
N ASN A 229 20.20 -0.69 0.95
CA ASN A 229 21.67 -0.71 1.08
C ASN A 229 22.25 0.14 2.24
N SER A 230 21.45 0.98 2.88
CA SER A 230 21.87 1.77 4.05
C SER A 230 20.97 1.60 5.27
N LEU A 231 19.97 0.73 5.21
CA LEU A 231 19.11 0.48 6.36
C LEU A 231 19.90 -0.32 7.40
N ASP A 232 19.95 0.18 8.62
CA ASP A 232 20.46 -0.53 9.78
C ASP A 232 19.35 -0.66 10.84
N GLY A 233 19.31 -1.81 11.50
CA GLY A 233 18.24 -2.20 12.42
C GLY A 233 17.31 -3.30 11.89
N GLY A 234 16.21 -3.53 12.61
CA GLY A 234 15.26 -4.60 12.30
C GLY A 234 14.05 -4.09 11.52
N TYR A 235 13.66 -4.78 10.46
CA TYR A 235 12.49 -4.39 9.67
C TYR A 235 11.76 -5.56 9.00
N VAL A 236 10.45 -5.39 8.82
CA VAL A 236 9.65 -6.05 7.81
C VAL A 236 8.78 -4.99 7.17
N MET A 237 8.88 -4.85 5.85
CA MET A 237 8.14 -3.84 5.08
C MET A 237 7.37 -4.48 3.95
N CYS A 238 6.12 -4.07 3.80
CA CYS A 238 5.26 -4.45 2.70
C CYS A 238 4.92 -3.19 1.89
N GLY A 239 4.84 -3.34 0.58
CA GLY A 239 4.42 -2.24 -0.27
C GLY A 239 3.61 -2.67 -1.47
N LEU A 240 2.82 -1.73 -1.98
CA LEU A 240 2.05 -1.86 -3.21
C LEU A 240 2.47 -0.73 -4.15
N ILE A 241 2.74 -1.07 -5.41
CA ILE A 241 3.02 -0.10 -6.47
C ILE A 241 1.74 0.06 -7.30
N GLY A 242 1.42 1.28 -7.74
CA GLY A 242 0.13 1.60 -8.35
C GLY A 242 -0.24 0.82 -9.61
N HIS A 243 0.72 0.24 -10.33
CA HIS A 243 0.43 -0.61 -11.50
C HIS A 243 0.05 -2.05 -11.13
N GLY A 244 0.24 -2.47 -9.88
CA GLY A 244 -0.21 -3.77 -9.39
C GLY A 244 0.86 -4.70 -8.82
N ASP A 245 2.11 -4.26 -8.80
CA ASP A 245 3.14 -5.00 -8.08
C ASP A 245 3.00 -4.81 -6.57
N ALA A 246 3.39 -5.85 -5.84
CA ALA A 246 3.40 -5.86 -4.39
C ALA A 246 4.62 -6.62 -3.90
N PHE A 247 5.19 -6.18 -2.78
CA PHE A 247 6.41 -6.75 -2.23
C PHE A 247 6.36 -6.88 -0.73
N VAL A 248 7.22 -7.76 -0.22
CA VAL A 248 7.61 -7.86 1.18
C VAL A 248 9.13 -7.93 1.23
N MET A 249 9.78 -7.08 2.04
CA MET A 249 11.22 -7.15 2.33
C MET A 249 11.46 -7.25 3.84
N ARG A 250 12.55 -7.91 4.21
CA ARG A 250 13.01 -8.19 5.58
C ARG A 250 14.51 -8.41 5.60
#